data_AF-A0A371QAC3-F1
#
_entry.id   AF-A0A371QAC3-F1
#
_cell.length_a   1.000
_cell.length_b   1.000
_cell.length_c   1.000
_cell.angle_alpha   90.00
_cell.angle_beta   90.00
_cell.angle_gamma   90.00
#
_symmetry.space_group_name_H-M   'P 1'
#
loop_
_entity.id
_entity.type
_entity.pdbx_description
1 polymer ?
#
loop_
_entity_poly.entity_id
_entity_poly.type
_entity_poly.pdbx_seq_one_letter_code
_entity_poly.pdbx_strand_id
1 'polypeptide(L)'
;MRKTHQLRRLVVGEETWLWSVRHRHPECREILSLHHDATRATLRIVFRTRPGRLVPDGLLHSGGVGDRRAVLNLHEPGTVRRLFDEVASSGQLPVTSTEKELDGWPLFDALVGRDDA
;
A
#
# COMPACT_ATOMS: atom_id res chain seq x y z
N MET A 1 -16.53 16.29 -10.27
CA MET A 1 -16.29 16.29 -8.81
C MET A 1 -14.88 15.76 -8.56
N ARG A 2 -13.90 16.61 -8.22
CA ARG A 2 -12.56 16.12 -7.83
C ARG A 2 -12.75 15.36 -6.52
N LYS A 3 -12.62 14.02 -6.55
CA LYS A 3 -12.51 13.25 -5.30
C LYS A 3 -11.26 13.76 -4.61
N THR A 4 -11.41 14.54 -3.55
CA THR A 4 -10.32 14.85 -2.65
C THR A 4 -9.89 13.51 -2.08
N HIS A 5 -8.80 12.94 -2.57
CA HIS A 5 -8.18 11.78 -1.94
C HIS A 5 -7.76 12.25 -0.55
N GLN A 6 -8.63 12.05 0.44
CA GLN A 6 -8.41 12.51 1.79
C GLN A 6 -7.15 11.81 2.28
N LEU A 7 -6.07 12.58 2.41
CA LEU A 7 -4.81 12.10 2.98
C LEU A 7 -5.13 11.67 4.41
N ARG A 8 -5.03 10.37 4.67
CA ARG A 8 -5.26 9.77 5.97
C ARG A 8 -3.97 9.75 6.74
N ARG A 9 -4.05 9.75 8.06
CA ARG A 9 -2.86 9.73 8.93
C ARG A 9 -2.58 8.30 9.40
N LEU A 10 -1.30 7.96 9.43
CA LEU A 10 -0.74 6.77 10.06
C LEU A 10 0.32 7.25 11.05
N VAL A 11 0.18 6.89 12.32
CA VAL A 11 1.13 7.23 13.37
C VAL A 11 1.89 5.96 13.76
N VAL A 12 3.21 6.04 13.80
CA VAL A 12 4.11 4.92 14.11
C VAL A 12 5.14 5.40 15.12
N GLY A 13 4.94 5.05 16.39
CA GLY A 13 5.72 5.67 17.47
C GLY A 13 5.55 7.19 17.45
N GLU A 14 6.66 7.91 17.32
CA GLU A 14 6.68 9.38 17.23
C GLU A 14 6.59 9.89 15.78
N GLU A 15 6.68 9.00 14.79
CA GLU A 15 6.62 9.37 13.38
C GLU A 15 5.17 9.46 12.88
N THR A 16 4.90 10.45 12.04
CA THR A 16 3.62 10.60 11.34
C THR A 16 3.82 10.48 9.84
N TRP A 17 3.00 9.62 9.24
CA TRP A 17 2.91 9.39 7.81
C TRP A 17 1.52 9.75 7.31
N LEU A 18 1.44 10.39 6.15
CA LEU A 18 0.20 10.65 5.42
C LEU A 18 0.06 9.64 4.30
N TRP A 19 -1.10 9.00 4.17
CA TRP A 19 -1.30 7.99 3.14
C TRP A 19 -2.54 8.20 2.29
N SER A 20 -2.46 7.68 1.07
CA SER A 20 -3.55 7.70 0.11
C SER A 20 -3.46 6.48 -0.82
N VAL A 21 -4.61 6.11 -1.39
CA VAL A 21 -4.71 5.02 -2.35
C VAL A 21 -5.16 5.59 -3.69
N ARG A 22 -4.55 5.14 -4.78
CA ARG A 22 -4.90 5.52 -6.14
C ARG A 22 -4.92 4.32 -7.07
N HIS A 23 -5.99 4.20 -7.83
CA HIS A 23 -6.06 3.34 -9.00
C HIS A 23 -5.48 4.04 -10.24
N ARG A 24 -4.75 3.32 -11.10
CA ARG A 24 -4.27 3.85 -12.40
C ARG A 24 -4.45 2.87 -13.56
N HIS A 25 -4.82 3.42 -14.71
CA HIS A 25 -4.91 2.79 -16.04
C HIS A 25 -3.78 3.34 -16.96
N PRO A 26 -3.47 2.71 -18.12
CA PRO A 26 -4.08 1.52 -18.74
C PRO A 26 -3.60 0.16 -18.18
N GLU A 27 -2.56 0.14 -17.34
CA GLU A 27 -2.14 -1.06 -16.60
C GLU A 27 -2.70 -0.99 -15.19
N CYS A 28 -3.91 -1.54 -15.00
CA CYS A 28 -4.65 -1.51 -13.74
C CYS A 28 -3.73 -1.83 -12.57
N ARG A 29 -3.53 -0.83 -11.72
CA ARG A 29 -2.69 -0.93 -10.54
C ARG A 29 -3.25 -0.10 -9.40
N GLU A 30 -3.18 -0.67 -8.21
CA GLU A 30 -3.39 0.06 -6.97
C GLU A 30 -2.05 0.56 -6.45
N ILE A 31 -2.03 1.82 -6.04
CA ILE A 31 -0.85 2.49 -5.50
C ILE A 31 -1.22 2.99 -4.10
N LEU A 32 -0.59 2.42 -3.08
CA LEU A 32 -0.58 2.97 -1.73
C LEU A 32 0.63 3.90 -1.60
N SER A 33 0.37 5.19 -1.50
CA SER A 33 1.41 6.20 -1.22
C SER A 33 1.43 6.51 0.28
N LEU A 34 2.63 6.53 0.86
CA LEU A 34 2.94 6.90 2.23
C LEU A 34 3.96 8.04 2.19
N HIS A 35 3.60 9.19 2.74
CA HIS A 35 4.42 10.40 2.77
C HIS A 35 4.80 10.68 4.22
N HIS A 36 6.09 10.69 4.52
CA HIS A 36 6.56 11.07 5.85
C HIS A 36 6.33 12.58 6.05
N ASP A 37 5.72 12.96 7.16
CA ASP A 37 5.32 14.35 7.41
C ASP A 37 6.54 15.27 7.62
N ALA A 38 7.50 14.86 8.45
CA ALA A 38 8.72 15.63 8.71
C ALA A 38 9.78 15.56 7.60
N THR A 39 10.18 14.35 7.17
CA THR A 39 11.33 14.17 6.26
C THR A 39 10.99 14.34 4.78
N ARG A 40 9.69 14.50 4.45
CA ARG A 40 9.15 14.53 3.08
C ARG A 40 9.47 13.27 2.25
N ALA A 41 10.03 12.23 2.86
CA ALA A 41 10.27 10.96 2.20
C ALA A 41 8.95 10.35 1.74
N THR A 42 8.95 9.70 0.57
CA THR A 42 7.74 9.08 0.03
C THR A 42 8.00 7.62 -0.33
N LEU A 43 7.17 6.74 0.22
CA LEU A 43 7.09 5.33 -0.15
C LEU A 43 5.85 5.09 -1.00
N ARG A 44 6.00 4.41 -2.13
CA ARG A 44 4.90 3.91 -2.97
C ARG A 44 4.95 2.39 -3.01
N ILE A 45 3.88 1.77 -2.57
CA ILE A 45 3.68 0.32 -2.71
C ILE A 45 2.71 0.11 -3.86
N VAL A 46 3.16 -0.57 -4.91
CA VAL A 46 2.43 -0.72 -6.17
C VAL A 46 2.02 -2.16 -6.38
N PHE A 47 0.73 -2.38 -6.52
CA PHE A 47 0.14 -3.68 -6.85
C PHE A 47 -0.29 -3.68 -8.31
N ARG A 48 0.54 -4.28 -9.17
CA ARG A 48 0.28 -4.38 -10.62
C ARG A 48 -0.58 -5.61 -10.92
N THR A 49 -1.52 -5.51 -11.87
CA THR A 49 -2.19 -6.70 -12.43
C THR A 49 -1.16 -7.73 -12.90
N ARG A 50 -1.35 -8.99 -12.49
CA ARG A 50 -0.58 -10.15 -12.96
C ARG A 50 -1.38 -11.44 -12.77
N PRO A 51 -1.04 -12.55 -13.45
CA PRO A 51 -1.76 -13.81 -13.30
C PRO A 51 -1.88 -14.27 -11.84
N GLY A 52 -3.07 -14.69 -11.44
CA GLY A 52 -3.35 -15.14 -10.08
C GLY A 52 -3.47 -14.02 -9.04
N ARG A 53 -3.36 -12.75 -9.43
CA ARG A 53 -3.55 -11.60 -8.54
C ARG A 53 -4.81 -10.81 -8.91
N LEU A 54 -5.49 -10.33 -7.88
CA LEU A 54 -6.71 -9.55 -7.94
C LEU A 54 -6.35 -8.08 -7.72
N VAL A 55 -6.55 -7.27 -8.75
CA VAL A 55 -6.48 -5.81 -8.71
C VAL A 55 -7.80 -5.28 -9.28
N PRO A 56 -8.35 -4.16 -8.79
CA PRO A 56 -9.60 -3.64 -9.31
C PRO A 56 -9.45 -3.27 -10.79
N ASP A 57 -10.07 -4.03 -11.68
CA ASP A 57 -10.11 -3.76 -13.13
C ASP A 57 -11.55 -3.46 -13.58
N GLY A 58 -12.33 -2.83 -12.70
CA GLY A 58 -13.76 -2.56 -12.90
C GLY A 58 -14.74 -3.51 -12.19
N LEU A 59 -14.26 -4.63 -11.61
CA LEU A 59 -15.08 -5.60 -10.86
C LEU A 59 -14.97 -5.49 -9.32
N LEU A 60 -13.89 -4.89 -8.80
CA LEU A 60 -13.67 -4.71 -7.35
C LEU A 60 -13.85 -3.24 -6.95
N HIS A 61 -14.17 -2.99 -5.68
CA HIS A 61 -14.06 -1.65 -5.12
C HIS A 61 -12.59 -1.18 -5.15
N SER A 62 -12.37 0.13 -5.39
CA SER A 62 -11.04 0.76 -5.27
C SER A 62 -10.39 0.38 -3.94
N GLY A 63 -9.08 0.11 -3.94
CA GLY A 63 -8.31 -0.25 -2.75
C GLY A 63 -8.27 -1.74 -2.41
N GLY A 64 -9.03 -2.61 -3.10
CA GLY A 64 -8.96 -4.06 -2.87
C GLY A 64 -7.84 -4.71 -3.67
N VAL A 65 -6.86 -5.34 -3.01
CA VAL A 65 -5.80 -6.13 -3.66
C VAL A 65 -5.72 -7.52 -3.05
N GLY A 66 -5.56 -8.57 -3.85
CA GLY A 66 -5.69 -9.92 -3.33
C GLY A 66 -5.23 -11.04 -4.23
N ASP A 67 -5.50 -12.25 -3.79
CA ASP A 67 -5.51 -13.46 -4.61
C ASP A 67 -6.62 -14.40 -4.12
N ARG A 68 -6.56 -15.70 -4.45
CA ARG A 68 -7.57 -16.68 -4.01
C ARG A 68 -7.57 -16.97 -2.51
N ARG A 69 -6.49 -16.65 -1.80
CA ARG A 69 -6.32 -16.92 -0.37
C ARG A 69 -6.93 -15.80 0.46
N ALA A 70 -6.67 -14.54 0.07
CA ALA A 70 -7.12 -13.39 0.83
C ALA A 70 -7.26 -12.14 -0.05
N VAL A 71 -8.03 -11.17 0.46
CA VAL A 71 -8.14 -9.81 -0.11
C VAL A 71 -7.82 -8.81 0.99
N LEU A 72 -6.86 -7.93 0.73
CA LEU A 72 -6.51 -6.81 1.57
C LEU A 72 -7.20 -5.53 1.08
N ASN A 73 -7.74 -4.75 2.01
CA ASN A 73 -8.29 -3.44 1.73
C ASN A 73 -7.30 -2.34 2.11
N LEU A 74 -6.72 -1.69 1.10
CA LEU A 74 -5.75 -0.60 1.27
C LEU A 74 -6.38 0.68 1.85
N HIS A 75 -7.71 0.76 1.97
CA HIS A 75 -8.38 1.83 2.70
C HIS A 75 -8.51 1.56 4.21
N GLU A 76 -8.14 0.38 4.69
CA GLU A 76 -8.16 0.05 6.11
C GLU A 76 -6.84 0.44 6.78
N PRO A 77 -6.88 1.26 7.84
CA PRO A 77 -5.68 1.65 8.58
C PRO A 77 -4.85 0.46 9.09
N GLY A 78 -5.51 -0.61 9.53
CA GLY A 78 -4.83 -1.82 10.01
C GLY A 78 -4.04 -2.55 8.92
N THR A 79 -4.59 -2.62 7.70
CA THR A 79 -3.90 -3.17 6.53
C THR A 79 -2.69 -2.31 6.15
N VAL A 80 -2.86 -0.99 6.12
CA VAL A 80 -1.77 -0.04 5.83
C VAL A 80 -0.66 -0.14 6.88
N ARG A 81 -1.02 -0.28 8.17
CA ARG A 81 -0.05 -0.46 9.26
C ARG A 81 0.77 -1.74 9.08
N ARG A 82 0.12 -2.88 8.81
CA ARG A 82 0.80 -4.17 8.57
C ARG A 82 1.75 -4.12 7.38
N LEU A 83 1.34 -3.49 6.27
CA LEU A 83 2.21 -3.30 5.10
C LEU A 83 3.40 -2.39 5.43
N PHE A 84 3.19 -1.31 6.19
CA PHE A 84 4.26 -0.44 6.63
C PHE A 84 5.27 -1.20 7.52
N ASP A 85 4.79 -2.00 8.47
CA ASP A 85 5.64 -2.78 9.36
C ASP A 85 6.49 -3.80 8.61
N GLU A 86 5.95 -4.44 7.58
CA GLU A 86 6.73 -5.34 6.73
C GLU A 86 7.87 -4.62 6.01
N VAL A 87 7.60 -3.43 5.44
CA VAL A 87 8.62 -2.60 4.77
C VAL A 87 9.67 -2.09 5.76
N ALA A 88 9.25 -1.76 6.98
CA ALA A 88 10.15 -1.34 8.05
C ALA A 88 11.06 -2.50 8.50
N SER A 89 10.47 -3.69 8.70
CA SER A 89 11.17 -4.91 9.07
C SER A 89 12.18 -5.35 8.01
N SER A 90 11.91 -5.10 6.73
CA SER A 90 12.83 -5.41 5.64
C SER A 90 13.91 -4.33 5.43
N GLY A 91 13.92 -3.26 6.23
CA GLY A 91 14.86 -2.15 6.10
C GLY A 91 14.65 -1.33 4.81
N GLN A 92 13.46 -1.38 4.23
CA GLN A 92 13.17 -0.78 2.93
C GLN A 92 12.51 0.59 3.02
N LEU A 93 12.39 1.21 4.19
CA LEU A 93 11.89 2.58 4.29
C LEU A 93 12.77 3.58 3.51
N PRO A 94 12.16 4.59 2.87
CA PRO A 94 12.90 5.63 2.17
C PRO A 94 13.64 6.53 3.17
N VAL A 95 14.81 7.04 2.77
CA VAL A 95 15.58 8.04 3.53
C VAL A 95 15.11 9.45 3.17
N THR A 96 15.53 10.46 3.94
CA THR A 96 15.10 11.87 3.81
C THR A 96 15.11 12.37 2.36
N SER A 97 14.01 13.03 1.97
CA SER A 97 13.80 13.60 0.62
C SER A 97 13.89 12.61 -0.55
N THR A 98 13.79 11.30 -0.31
CA THR A 98 13.76 10.29 -1.37
C THR A 98 12.37 9.77 -1.67
N GLU A 99 12.16 9.37 -2.93
CA GLU A 99 11.01 8.61 -3.39
C GLU A 99 11.43 7.17 -3.63
N LYS A 100 10.69 6.22 -3.04
CA LYS A 100 10.93 4.78 -3.22
C LYS A 100 9.66 4.08 -3.66
N GLU A 101 9.73 3.36 -4.76
CA GLU A 101 8.67 2.47 -5.24
C GLU A 101 9.03 1.01 -4.91
N LEU A 102 8.06 0.26 -4.40
CA LEU A 102 8.16 -1.17 -4.10
C LEU A 102 7.03 -1.94 -4.79
N ASP A 103 7.32 -3.15 -5.25
CA ASP A 103 6.28 -4.12 -5.62
C ASP A 103 5.54 -4.57 -4.35
N GLY A 104 4.22 -4.46 -4.35
CA GLY A 104 3.38 -4.78 -3.21
C GLY A 104 3.10 -6.27 -3.03
N TRP A 105 3.29 -7.09 -4.07
CA TRP A 105 2.92 -8.50 -4.00
C TRP A 105 3.77 -9.34 -3.03
N PRO A 106 5.09 -9.17 -2.91
CA PRO A 106 5.87 -9.86 -1.88
C PRO A 106 5.42 -9.49 -0.46
N LEU A 107 5.06 -8.23 -0.23
CA LEU A 107 4.52 -7.78 1.07
C LEU A 107 3.17 -8.43 1.37
N PHE A 108 2.29 -8.51 0.36
CA PHE A 108 1.04 -9.24 0.47
C PHE A 108 1.27 -10.72 0.82
N ASP A 109 2.19 -11.39 0.14
CA ASP A 109 2.49 -12.80 0.39
C ASP A 109 3.01 -13.04 1.81
N ALA A 110 3.86 -12.15 2.32
CA ALA A 110 4.36 -12.20 3.68
C ALA A 110 3.27 -11.97 4.73
N LEU A 111 2.27 -11.12 4.45
CA LEU A 111 1.15 -10.92 5.37
C LEU A 111 0.17 -12.10 5.36
N VAL A 112 -0.19 -12.61 4.18
CA VAL A 112 -1.12 -13.74 4.07
C VAL A 112 -0.51 -15.03 4.58
N GLY A 113 0.78 -15.27 4.33
CA GLY A 113 1.48 -16.45 4.86
C GLY A 113 1.59 -16.49 6.39
N ARG A 114 1.43 -15.35 7.07
CA ARG A 114 1.40 -15.29 8.55
C ARG A 114 0.00 -15.47 9.13
N ASP A 115 -1.05 -15.24 8.34
CA ASP A 115 -2.44 -15.43 8.76
C ASP A 115 -2.88 -16.90 8.63
N ASP A 116 -2.19 -17.67 7.78
CA ASP A 116 -2.38 -19.12 7.57
C ASP A 116 -1.60 -20.00 8.59
N ALA A 117 -0.73 -19.40 9.39
CA ALA A 117 0.16 -20.08 10.34
C ALA A 117 -0.34 -19.99 11.79
#